data_AF-A0A5R9IDX8-F1
#
_entry.id   AF-A0A5R9IDX8-F1
#
_cell.length_a   1.000
_cell.length_b   1.000
_cell.length_c   1.000
_cell.angle_alpha   90.00
_cell.angle_beta   90.00
_cell.angle_gamma   90.00
#
_symmetry.space_group_name_H-M   'P 1'
#
loop_
_entity.id
_entity.type
_entity.pdbx_description
1 polymer ?
#
loop_
_entity_poly.entity_id
_entity_poly.type
_entity_poly.pdbx_seq_one_letter_code
_entity_poly.pdbx_strand_id
1 'polypeptide(L)' 'MASYISYLSQQNHRQWLAKFDDNQVIQQANAGNLLFMEELFKRAKRLEFEGDLLMACQLYRQGYRYFKLE' A
#
# COMPACT_ATOMS: atom_id res chain seq x y z
N MET A 1 -5.23 -22.07 -18.79
CA MET A 1 -6.50 -21.54 -18.24
C MET A 1 -6.37 -21.08 -16.78
N ALA A 2 -5.68 -21.79 -15.88
CA ALA A 2 -5.49 -21.38 -14.49
C ALA A 2 -4.77 -20.02 -14.29
N SER A 3 -3.84 -19.67 -15.19
CA SER A 3 -3.08 -18.41 -15.17
C SER A 3 -3.90 -17.17 -15.54
N TYR A 4 -4.98 -17.33 -16.29
CA TYR A 4 -5.84 -16.21 -16.69
C TYR A 4 -6.82 -15.82 -15.56
N ILE A 5 -7.32 -16.81 -14.83
CA ILE A 5 -8.24 -16.62 -13.70
C ILE A 5 -7.54 -15.92 -12.52
N SER A 6 -6.28 -16.27 -12.28
CA SER A 6 -5.44 -15.64 -11.25
C SER A 6 -5.09 -14.19 -11.59
N TYR A 7 -4.84 -13.89 -12.86
CA TYR A 7 -4.61 -12.52 -13.33
C TYR A 7 -5.85 -11.62 -13.19
N LEU A 8 -7.03 -12.13 -13.56
CA LEU A 8 -8.30 -11.41 -13.41
C LEU A 8 -8.63 -11.12 -11.94
N SER A 9 -8.37 -12.06 -11.03
CA SER A 9 -8.61 -11.82 -9.59
C SER A 9 -7.66 -10.77 -9.01
N GLN A 10 -6.40 -10.75 -9.45
CA GLN A 10 -5.42 -9.72 -9.07
C GLN A 10 -5.78 -8.33 -9.59
N GLN A 11 -6.30 -8.23 -10.82
CA GLN A 11 -6.80 -6.96 -11.35
C GLN A 11 -7.98 -6.42 -10.54
N ASN A 12 -8.95 -7.28 -10.22
CA ASN A 12 -10.09 -6.91 -9.38
C ASN A 12 -9.65 -6.46 -7.98
N HIS A 13 -8.64 -7.13 -7.41
CA HIS A 13 -8.07 -6.74 -6.12
C HIS A 13 -7.41 -5.37 -6.16
N ARG A 14 -6.59 -5.08 -7.18
CA ARG A 14 -5.98 -3.75 -7.36
C ARG A 14 -7.02 -2.65 -7.57
N GLN A 15 -8.04 -2.93 -8.39
CA GLN A 15 -9.14 -1.98 -8.61
C GLN A 15 -9.96 -1.73 -7.34
N TRP A 16 -10.09 -2.74 -6.47
CA TRP A 16 -10.75 -2.58 -5.18
C TRP A 16 -9.92 -1.71 -4.22
N LEU A 17 -8.60 -1.93 -4.13
CA LEU A 17 -7.69 -1.12 -3.30
C LEU A 17 -7.62 0.35 -3.76
N ALA A 18 -7.74 0.60 -5.07
CA ALA A 18 -7.72 1.95 -5.63
C ALA A 18 -8.93 2.83 -5.23
N LYS A 19 -10.00 2.24 -4.66
CA LYS A 19 -11.17 2.99 -4.19
C LYS A 19 -10.97 3.63 -2.82
N PHE A 20 -9.92 3.24 -2.10
CA PHE A 20 -9.63 3.79 -0.78
C PHE A 20 -8.77 5.04 -0.91
N ASP A 21 -9.09 6.07 -0.13
CA ASP A 21 -8.26 7.27 -0.07
C ASP A 21 -6.96 7.03 0.73
N ASP A 22 -6.07 8.02 0.71
CA ASP A 22 -4.77 7.93 1.39
C ASP A 22 -4.92 7.72 2.90
N ASN A 23 -5.87 8.39 3.55
CA ASN A 23 -6.10 8.28 4.99
C ASN A 23 -6.62 6.90 5.36
N GLN A 24 -7.56 6.35 4.59
CA GLN A 24 -8.11 5.03 4.80
C GLN A 24 -7.04 3.96 4.68
N VAL A 25 -6.14 4.06 3.70
CA VAL A 25 -5.05 3.09 3.57
C VAL A 25 -4.04 3.21 4.70
N ILE A 26 -3.70 4.42 5.12
CA ILE A 26 -2.83 4.65 6.28
C ILE A 26 -3.44 4.04 7.54
N GLN A 27 -4.74 4.24 7.77
CA GLN A 27 -5.46 3.68 8.92
C GLN A 27 -5.50 2.14 8.88
N GLN A 28 -5.80 1.55 7.72
CA GLN A 28 -5.85 0.10 7.55
C GLN A 28 -4.47 -0.54 7.74
N ALA A 29 -3.41 0.08 7.19
CA ALA A 29 -2.05 -0.36 7.40
C ALA A 29 -1.64 -0.24 8.88
N ASN A 30 -2.01 0.85 9.56
CA ASN A 30 -1.79 1.02 11.01
C ASN A 30 -2.52 -0.04 11.85
N ALA A 31 -3.70 -0.47 11.41
CA ALA A 31 -4.44 -1.57 12.02
C ALA A 31 -3.80 -2.95 11.75
N GLY A 32 -2.71 -3.01 10.99
CA GLY A 32 -1.98 -4.23 10.66
C GLY A 32 -2.59 -5.03 9.52
N ASN A 33 -3.44 -4.42 8.69
CA ASN A 33 -4.05 -5.08 7.55
C ASN A 33 -3.05 -5.24 6.40
N LEU A 34 -2.57 -6.47 6.22
CA LEU A 34 -1.57 -6.84 5.20
C LEU A 34 -1.99 -6.49 3.77
N LEU A 35 -3.30 -6.53 3.48
CA LEU A 35 -3.83 -6.22 2.15
C LEU A 35 -3.53 -4.77 1.74
N PHE A 36 -3.29 -3.90 2.71
CA PHE A 36 -3.03 -2.48 2.50
C PHE A 36 -1.55 -2.10 2.59
N MET A 37 -0.67 -3.02 2.97
CA MET A 37 0.77 -2.72 3.12
C MET A 37 1.43 -2.43 1.77
N GLU A 38 1.15 -3.23 0.75
CA GLU A 38 1.64 -2.95 -0.61
C GLU A 38 1.17 -1.56 -1.09
N GLU A 39 -0.07 -1.21 -0.79
CA GLU A 39 -0.68 0.04 -1.22
C GLU A 39 -0.16 1.25 -0.42
N LEU A 40 0.21 1.06 0.85
CA LEU A 40 0.93 2.04 1.66
C LEU A 40 2.28 2.39 1.01
N PHE A 41 3.05 1.38 0.60
CA PHE A 41 4.34 1.60 -0.05
C PHE A 41 4.23 2.25 -1.43
N LYS A 42 3.20 1.91 -2.21
CA LYS A 42 2.94 2.61 -3.50
C LYS A 42 2.70 4.10 -3.30
N ARG A 43 1.94 4.47 -2.26
CA ARG A 43 1.70 5.88 -1.92
C ARG A 43 2.97 6.57 -1.43
N ALA A 44 3.75 5.90 -0.57
CA ALA A 44 5.06 6.42 -0.15
C ALA A 44 5.94 6.75 -1.35
N LYS A 45 5.99 5.86 -2.35
CA LYS A 45 6.72 6.07 -3.60
C LYS A 45 6.16 7.21 -4.46
N ARG A 46 4.83 7.37 -4.50
CA ARG A 46 4.20 8.51 -5.19
C ARG A 46 4.65 9.84 -4.57
N LEU A 47 4.59 9.92 -3.24
CA LEU A 47 4.99 11.12 -2.48
C LEU A 47 6.48 11.42 -2.62
N GLU A 48 7.32 10.37 -2.65
CA GLU A 48 8.74 10.50 -2.93
C GLU A 48 8.99 11.13 -4.31
N PHE A 49 8.24 10.71 -5.33
CA PHE A 49 8.31 11.29 -6.67
C PHE A 49 7.75 12.72 -6.74
N GLU A 50 6.71 13.03 -5.97
CA GLU A 50 6.10 14.36 -5.85
C GLU A 50 6.98 15.34 -5.04
N GLY A 51 8.03 14.84 -4.36
CA GLY A 51 8.95 15.64 -3.55
C GLY A 51 8.50 15.83 -2.10
N ASP A 52 7.37 15.23 -1.69
CA ASP A 52 6.95 15.18 -0.28
C ASP A 52 7.71 14.06 0.46
N LEU A 53 9.01 14.30 0.66
CA LEU A 53 9.93 13.34 1.26
C LEU A 53 9.58 13.07 2.73
N LEU A 54 9.02 14.06 3.45
CA LEU A 54 8.69 13.90 4.87
C LEU A 54 7.54 12.91 5.03
N MET A 55 6.47 13.07 4.26
CA MET A 55 5.35 12.13 4.29
C MET A 55 5.78 10.75 3.74
N ALA A 56 6.58 10.71 2.67
CA ALA A 56 7.10 9.44 2.14
C ALA A 56 7.90 8.66 3.20
N CYS A 57 8.84 9.30 3.90
CA CYS A 57 9.61 8.67 4.97
C CYS A 57 8.74 8.17 6.11
N GLN A 58 7.69 8.91 6.49
CA GLN A 58 6.75 8.48 7.53
C GLN A 58 6.03 7.19 7.14
N LEU A 59 5.52 7.13 5.90
CA LEU A 59 4.84 5.95 5.39
C LEU A 59 5.77 4.74 5.27
N TYR A 60 7.00 4.94 4.77
CA TYR A 60 8.00 3.89 4.74
C TYR A 60 8.29 3.34 6.15
N ARG A 61 8.54 4.23 7.13
CA ARG A 61 8.80 3.84 8.51
C ARG A 61 7.63 3.04 9.11
N GLN A 62 6.40 3.46 8.84
CA GLN A 62 5.20 2.76 9.28
C GLN A 62 5.13 1.34 8.68
N GLY A 63 5.38 1.23 7.37
CA GLY A 63 5.42 -0.07 6.69
C GLY A 63 6.50 -0.99 7.25
N TYR A 64 7.73 -0.51 7.43
CA TYR A 64 8.83 -1.32 7.95
C TYR A 64 8.64 -1.76 9.40
N ARG A 65 8.04 -0.91 10.25
CA ARG A 65 7.72 -1.25 11.64
C ARG A 65 6.84 -2.50 11.73
N TYR A 66 5.91 -2.67 10.79
CA TYR A 66 5.04 -3.85 10.75
C TYR A 66 5.84 -5.15 10.54
N PHE A 67 6.87 -5.13 9.69
CA PHE A 67 7.69 -6.30 9.40
C PHE A 67 8.81 -6.53 10.43
N LYS A 68 8.92 -5.68 11.47
CA LYS A 68 10.03 -5.68 12.44
C LYS A 68 11.41 -5.68 11.77
N LEU A 69 11.53 -5.01 10.62
CA LEU A 69 12.78 -4.84 9.88
C LEU A 69 13.59 -3.65 10.44
N GLU A 70 13.54 -3.42 11.77
CA GLU A 70 14.29 -2.34 12.42
C GLU A 70 15.81 -2.53 12.31
#